data_AF-A0A2E9IMC8-F1
#
_entry.id   AF-A0A2E9IMC8-F1
#
_cell.length_a   1.000
_cell.length_b   1.000
_cell.length_c   1.000
_cell.angle_alpha   90.00
_cell.angle_beta   90.00
_cell.angle_gamma   90.00
#
_symmetry.space_group_name_H-M   'P 1'
#
loop_
_entity.id
_entity.type
_entity.pdbx_description
1 polymer ?
#
loop_
_entity_poly.entity_id
_entity_poly.type
_entity_poly.pdbx_seq_one_letter_code
_entity_poly.pdbx_strand_id
1 'polypeptide(L)'
;MVQEIETCEDLVAQIDELGVEATVRAHRKPPLLTRILRDLYDLYHDQDRYLSFLAHYPLIPSDLAEQIASSLNPEKVDIAIGLAGNPRCPQQSLQRLTQHPQVAVRHALAANPNLTPKEFQTLVTDENEFVRATLAQNSALPNPLQFLLADDASSAVRIALSERKNLDTDVAVHLANSDDSLVSAATILNFSSDEELLQLWADQNKQHQQLLLLRRNKALPAPVSAALRTSPHAFVSRTALKGSELSGPEMLYLAESEDSRDRIFLAEQADLPASIQRLLAQDTSPRVRRRLAGNHAIHEAIALHIAASNDLNAIRTLAKNRATSDATLSELCQHPDDDIALLVAYRDDLASDHYDLLINHRESLVVAEHLAYQEINYDRFREKVAQQLAIHPAPSVRAFVARSAQLTEALKNTLSKDPSPQVRRQLASNPSLSEHLLRSLFNDSDRKVVFAAEENFAQRIRKQQREQTQTDASQPEPKPEQTTSKAERPRKGALFNKIANFFND
;
A
#
# COMPACT_ATOMS: atom_id res chain seq x y z
N MET A 1 3.52 -44.43 -7.86
CA MET A 1 2.70 -45.24 -8.78
C MET A 1 1.76 -46.04 -7.89
N VAL A 2 0.45 -45.88 -8.04
CA VAL A 2 -0.52 -46.72 -7.31
C VAL A 2 -0.36 -48.14 -7.88
N GLN A 3 -0.12 -49.13 -7.03
CA GLN A 3 -0.07 -50.53 -7.45
C GLN A 3 -1.40 -50.91 -8.12
N GLU A 4 -1.31 -51.60 -9.25
CA GLU A 4 -2.47 -52.07 -10.00
C GLU A 4 -3.08 -53.25 -9.21
N ILE A 5 -4.31 -53.08 -8.71
CA ILE A 5 -5.01 -54.14 -7.98
C ILE A 5 -5.70 -55.04 -8.99
N GLU A 6 -5.21 -56.27 -9.12
CA GLU A 6 -5.80 -57.29 -9.98
C GLU A 6 -6.63 -58.31 -9.19
N THR A 7 -6.30 -58.53 -7.91
CA THR A 7 -6.94 -59.52 -7.05
C THR A 7 -7.47 -58.92 -5.73
N CYS A 8 -8.33 -59.69 -5.04
CA CYS A 8 -8.81 -59.33 -3.70
C CYS A 8 -7.68 -59.30 -2.66
N GLU A 9 -6.71 -60.22 -2.77
CA GLU A 9 -5.56 -60.28 -1.86
C GLU A 9 -4.66 -59.04 -2.00
N ASP A 10 -4.48 -58.52 -3.22
CA ASP A 10 -3.75 -57.26 -3.44
C ASP A 10 -4.45 -56.08 -2.76
N LEU A 11 -5.79 -56.05 -2.81
CA LEU A 11 -6.59 -55.02 -2.14
C LEU A 11 -6.48 -55.12 -0.63
N VAL A 12 -6.55 -56.33 -0.08
CA VAL A 12 -6.39 -56.58 1.37
C VAL A 12 -5.01 -56.13 1.84
N ALA A 13 -3.95 -56.56 1.16
CA ALA A 13 -2.58 -56.18 1.48
C ALA A 13 -2.39 -54.66 1.48
N GLN A 14 -2.98 -53.97 0.49
CA GLN A 14 -2.91 -52.52 0.41
C GLN A 14 -3.73 -51.81 1.51
N ILE A 15 -4.93 -52.30 1.84
CA ILE A 15 -5.72 -51.75 2.95
C ILE A 15 -4.97 -51.89 4.27
N ASP A 16 -4.29 -53.02 4.49
CA ASP A 16 -3.54 -53.27 5.71
C ASP A 16 -2.25 -52.44 5.80
N GLU A 17 -1.61 -52.15 4.67
CA GLU A 17 -0.41 -51.30 4.61
C GLU A 17 -0.72 -49.80 4.71
N LEU A 18 -1.69 -49.30 3.92
CA LEU A 18 -1.97 -47.87 3.78
C LEU A 18 -3.12 -47.38 4.66
N GLY A 19 -3.98 -48.29 5.13
CA GLY A 19 -5.23 -47.97 5.80
C GLY A 19 -6.39 -47.66 4.85
N VAL A 20 -7.60 -47.63 5.40
CA VAL A 20 -8.86 -47.50 4.65
C VAL A 20 -8.94 -46.20 3.86
N GLU A 21 -8.72 -45.05 4.49
CA GLU A 21 -8.88 -43.75 3.84
C GLU A 21 -7.92 -43.54 2.66
N ALA A 22 -6.64 -43.92 2.85
CA ALA A 22 -5.62 -43.79 1.82
C ALA A 22 -5.93 -44.70 0.63
N THR A 23 -6.39 -45.92 0.89
CA THR A 23 -6.75 -46.88 -0.16
C THR A 23 -7.98 -46.42 -0.94
N VAL A 24 -9.02 -45.89 -0.26
CA VAL A 24 -10.19 -45.30 -0.92
C VAL A 24 -9.76 -44.14 -1.83
N ARG A 25 -8.85 -43.27 -1.37
CA ARG A 25 -8.35 -42.15 -2.19
C ARG A 25 -7.55 -42.63 -3.40
N ALA A 26 -6.70 -43.64 -3.22
CA ALA A 26 -5.87 -44.20 -4.28
C ALA A 26 -6.70 -44.76 -5.45
N HIS A 27 -7.84 -45.39 -5.15
CA HIS A 27 -8.68 -46.06 -6.14
C HIS A 27 -9.99 -45.33 -6.47
N ARG A 28 -10.03 -44.01 -6.32
CA ARG A 28 -11.10 -43.20 -6.95
C ARG A 28 -10.93 -43.14 -8.47
N LYS A 29 -9.68 -43.13 -8.95
CA LYS A 29 -9.29 -43.10 -10.37
C LYS A 29 -7.91 -43.76 -10.52
N PRO A 30 -7.79 -44.96 -11.15
CA PRO A 30 -8.86 -45.77 -11.73
C PRO A 30 -9.75 -46.44 -10.66
N PRO A 31 -11.02 -46.77 -10.98
CA PRO A 31 -11.92 -47.45 -10.07
C PRO A 31 -11.61 -48.96 -9.98
N LEU A 32 -11.84 -49.53 -8.80
CA LEU A 32 -11.77 -50.98 -8.57
C LEU A 32 -12.86 -51.73 -9.35
N LEU A 33 -12.50 -52.93 -9.81
CA LEU A 33 -13.43 -53.84 -10.45
C LEU A 33 -14.49 -54.32 -9.44
N THR A 34 -15.75 -54.33 -9.86
CA THR A 34 -16.88 -54.81 -9.04
C THR A 34 -16.67 -56.21 -8.48
N ARG A 35 -16.00 -57.10 -9.24
CA ARG A 35 -15.67 -58.46 -8.79
C ARG A 35 -14.82 -58.43 -7.52
N ILE A 36 -13.79 -57.60 -7.47
CA ILE A 36 -12.86 -57.51 -6.33
C ILE A 36 -13.59 -57.03 -5.06
N LEU A 37 -14.54 -56.10 -5.21
CA LEU A 37 -15.35 -55.60 -4.09
C LEU A 37 -16.30 -56.67 -3.54
N ARG A 38 -16.86 -57.52 -4.42
CA ARG A 38 -17.69 -58.66 -4.01
C ARG A 38 -16.85 -59.73 -3.33
N ASP A 39 -15.71 -60.09 -3.94
CA ASP A 39 -14.77 -61.06 -3.37
C ASP A 39 -14.31 -60.60 -1.96
N LEU A 40 -14.05 -59.29 -1.78
CA LEU A 40 -13.69 -58.72 -0.46
C LEU A 40 -14.80 -58.89 0.57
N TYR A 41 -16.06 -58.65 0.19
CA TYR A 41 -17.18 -58.85 1.10
C TYR A 41 -17.38 -60.32 1.43
N ASP A 42 -17.44 -61.20 0.42
CA ASP A 42 -17.72 -62.62 0.61
C ASP A 42 -16.66 -63.29 1.50
N LEU A 43 -15.38 -62.93 1.31
CA LEU A 43 -14.27 -63.52 2.07
C LEU A 43 -14.02 -62.86 3.43
N TYR A 44 -14.38 -61.58 3.62
CA TYR A 44 -13.97 -60.81 4.79
C TYR A 44 -15.07 -59.98 5.47
N HIS A 45 -16.36 -60.29 5.25
CA HIS A 45 -17.49 -59.58 5.89
C HIS A 45 -17.46 -59.59 7.42
N ASP A 46 -16.80 -60.55 8.06
CA ASP A 46 -16.68 -60.61 9.53
C ASP A 46 -15.72 -59.55 10.10
N GLN A 47 -14.90 -58.92 9.26
CA GLN A 47 -13.85 -57.99 9.70
C GLN A 47 -14.24 -56.53 9.43
N ASP A 48 -14.35 -55.76 10.50
CA ASP A 48 -14.82 -54.36 10.47
C ASP A 48 -13.98 -53.44 9.58
N ARG A 49 -12.67 -53.71 9.47
CA ARG A 49 -11.75 -52.93 8.64
C ARG A 49 -12.15 -52.95 7.16
N TYR A 50 -12.44 -54.13 6.61
CA TYR A 50 -12.77 -54.27 5.20
C TYR A 50 -14.22 -53.87 4.90
N LEU A 51 -15.14 -54.11 5.84
CA LEU A 51 -16.49 -53.54 5.76
C LEU A 51 -16.46 -52.00 5.77
N SER A 52 -15.62 -51.40 6.61
CA SER A 52 -15.42 -49.95 6.65
C SER A 52 -14.88 -49.43 5.31
N PHE A 53 -13.92 -50.15 4.70
CA PHE A 53 -13.47 -49.82 3.35
C PHE A 53 -14.60 -49.84 2.32
N LEU A 54 -15.38 -50.92 2.28
CA LEU A 54 -16.51 -51.04 1.36
C LEU A 54 -17.51 -49.90 1.55
N ALA A 55 -17.89 -49.61 2.81
CA ALA A 55 -18.82 -48.54 3.13
C ALA A 55 -18.36 -47.16 2.64
N HIS A 56 -17.06 -46.84 2.78
CA HIS A 56 -16.49 -45.56 2.36
C HIS A 56 -16.17 -45.49 0.86
N TYR A 57 -16.24 -46.60 0.14
CA TYR A 57 -15.88 -46.65 -1.27
C TYR A 57 -16.99 -46.03 -2.17
N PRO A 58 -16.74 -44.90 -2.88
CA PRO A 58 -17.80 -44.13 -3.54
C PRO A 58 -18.55 -44.85 -4.67
N LEU A 59 -17.95 -45.91 -5.22
CA LEU A 59 -18.49 -46.68 -6.34
C LEU A 59 -18.95 -48.08 -5.92
N ILE A 60 -19.22 -48.29 -4.63
CA ILE A 60 -19.76 -49.55 -4.12
C ILE A 60 -21.03 -49.96 -4.92
N PRO A 61 -21.21 -51.24 -5.26
CA PRO A 61 -22.47 -51.75 -5.78
C PRO A 61 -23.61 -51.51 -4.79
N SER A 62 -24.77 -51.04 -5.28
CA SER A 62 -25.90 -50.64 -4.44
C SER A 62 -26.45 -51.81 -3.60
N ASP A 63 -26.49 -53.00 -4.19
CA ASP A 63 -26.90 -54.25 -3.53
C ASP A 63 -25.96 -54.61 -2.37
N LEU A 64 -24.65 -54.40 -2.56
CA LEU A 64 -23.66 -54.64 -1.52
C LEU A 64 -23.80 -53.64 -0.36
N ALA A 65 -24.02 -52.36 -0.68
CA ALA A 65 -24.30 -51.35 0.33
C ALA A 65 -25.59 -51.66 1.11
N GLU A 66 -26.62 -52.21 0.47
CA GLU A 66 -27.84 -52.68 1.13
C GLU A 66 -27.57 -53.85 2.09
N GLN A 67 -26.79 -54.83 1.66
CA GLN A 67 -26.41 -55.98 2.48
C GLN A 67 -25.64 -55.55 3.72
N ILE A 68 -24.63 -54.69 3.57
CA ILE A 68 -23.87 -54.13 4.71
C ILE A 68 -24.81 -53.34 5.62
N ALA A 69 -25.69 -52.49 5.08
CA ALA A 69 -26.62 -51.70 5.88
C ALA A 69 -27.68 -52.53 6.63
N SER A 70 -28.12 -53.64 6.04
CA SER A 70 -29.13 -54.52 6.66
C SER A 70 -28.59 -55.35 7.82
N SER A 71 -27.29 -55.68 7.79
CA SER A 71 -26.59 -56.44 8.82
C SER A 71 -25.82 -55.56 9.82
N LEU A 72 -25.91 -54.22 9.66
CA LEU A 72 -25.15 -53.26 10.44
C LEU A 72 -25.59 -53.22 11.89
N ASN A 73 -24.65 -53.48 12.81
CA ASN A 73 -24.83 -53.17 14.23
C ASN A 73 -24.71 -51.65 14.44
N PRO A 74 -25.69 -50.97 15.09
CA PRO A 74 -25.62 -49.53 15.39
C PRO A 74 -24.37 -49.08 16.16
N GLU A 75 -23.69 -49.97 16.88
CA GLU A 75 -22.45 -49.66 17.59
C GLU A 75 -21.24 -49.48 16.64
N LYS A 76 -21.31 -50.00 15.41
CA LYS A 76 -20.24 -49.88 14.40
C LYS A 76 -20.31 -48.54 13.67
N VAL A 77 -20.02 -47.47 14.41
CA VAL A 77 -20.20 -46.07 13.96
C VAL A 77 -19.44 -45.76 12.67
N ASP A 78 -18.20 -46.24 12.53
CA ASP A 78 -17.37 -45.93 11.35
C ASP A 78 -17.99 -46.45 10.05
N ILE A 79 -18.52 -47.67 10.06
CA ILE A 79 -19.18 -48.26 8.90
C ILE A 79 -20.47 -47.48 8.58
N ALA A 80 -21.23 -47.08 9.60
CA ALA A 80 -22.42 -46.25 9.45
C ALA A 80 -22.10 -44.87 8.83
N ILE A 81 -21.00 -44.23 9.25
CA ILE A 81 -20.50 -42.96 8.67
C ILE A 81 -20.20 -43.15 7.18
N GLY A 82 -19.47 -44.22 6.83
CA GLY A 82 -19.13 -44.53 5.45
C GLY A 82 -20.36 -44.69 4.56
N LEU A 83 -21.33 -45.50 5.00
CA LEU A 83 -22.59 -45.71 4.29
C LEU A 83 -23.42 -44.42 4.18
N ALA A 84 -23.50 -43.63 5.25
CA ALA A 84 -24.27 -42.38 5.29
C ALA A 84 -23.76 -41.35 4.28
N GLY A 85 -22.43 -41.21 4.15
CA GLY A 85 -21.80 -40.29 3.19
C GLY A 85 -21.71 -40.81 1.76
N ASN A 86 -22.04 -42.08 1.51
CA ASN A 86 -21.84 -42.71 0.21
C ASN A 86 -22.95 -42.33 -0.79
N PRO A 87 -22.61 -41.75 -1.97
CA PRO A 87 -23.60 -41.40 -2.98
C PRO A 87 -24.39 -42.62 -3.50
N ARG A 88 -23.84 -43.83 -3.45
CA ARG A 88 -24.54 -45.03 -3.95
C ARG A 88 -25.32 -45.80 -2.88
N CYS A 89 -25.42 -45.26 -1.67
CA CYS A 89 -26.18 -45.89 -0.61
C CYS A 89 -27.68 -45.94 -0.98
N PRO A 90 -28.35 -47.11 -0.84
CA PRO A 90 -29.78 -47.24 -1.13
C PRO A 90 -30.65 -46.37 -0.21
N GLN A 91 -31.77 -45.89 -0.74
CA GLN A 91 -32.70 -45.00 -0.01
C GLN A 91 -33.24 -45.61 1.29
N GLN A 92 -33.57 -46.91 1.30
CA GLN A 92 -34.05 -47.57 2.52
C GLN A 92 -32.99 -47.57 3.63
N SER A 93 -31.71 -47.70 3.26
CA SER A 93 -30.58 -47.64 4.20
C SER A 93 -30.38 -46.23 4.74
N LEU A 94 -30.42 -45.21 3.86
CA LEU A 94 -30.33 -43.81 4.27
C LEU A 94 -31.45 -43.42 5.23
N GLN A 95 -32.68 -43.87 4.98
CA GLN A 95 -33.82 -43.63 5.86
C GLN A 95 -33.57 -44.18 7.27
N ARG A 96 -32.99 -45.37 7.42
CA ARG A 96 -32.64 -45.95 8.73
C ARG A 96 -31.58 -45.14 9.47
N LEU A 97 -30.65 -44.53 8.74
CA LEU A 97 -29.54 -43.76 9.31
C LEU A 97 -29.96 -42.34 9.75
N THR A 98 -31.12 -41.84 9.32
CA THR A 98 -31.61 -40.49 9.72
C THR A 98 -31.78 -40.30 11.22
N GLN A 99 -32.19 -41.34 11.94
CA GLN A 99 -32.43 -41.31 13.39
C GLN A 99 -31.30 -42.00 14.19
N HIS A 100 -30.14 -42.20 13.57
CA HIS A 100 -29.01 -42.86 14.23
C HIS A 100 -28.59 -42.08 15.48
N PRO A 101 -28.31 -42.72 16.64
CA PRO A 101 -28.02 -42.00 17.89
C PRO A 101 -26.77 -41.13 17.80
N GLN A 102 -25.78 -41.56 17.02
CA GLN A 102 -24.52 -40.83 16.85
C GLN A 102 -24.64 -39.66 15.87
N VAL A 103 -24.26 -38.47 16.36
CA VAL A 103 -24.24 -37.22 15.58
C VAL A 103 -23.34 -37.32 14.35
N ALA A 104 -22.19 -38.00 14.45
CA ALA A 104 -21.25 -38.13 13.34
C ALA A 104 -21.87 -38.82 12.12
N VAL A 105 -22.75 -39.81 12.34
CA VAL A 105 -23.47 -40.51 11.26
C VAL A 105 -24.49 -39.59 10.61
N ARG A 106 -25.29 -38.87 11.42
CA ARG A 106 -26.29 -37.91 10.90
C ARG A 106 -25.65 -36.74 10.16
N HIS A 107 -24.48 -36.30 10.63
CA HIS A 107 -23.66 -35.29 9.96
C HIS A 107 -23.15 -35.78 8.60
N ALA A 108 -22.62 -37.00 8.51
CA ALA A 108 -22.22 -37.61 7.24
C ALA A 108 -23.40 -37.78 6.29
N LEU A 109 -24.57 -38.16 6.83
CA LEU A 109 -25.81 -38.28 6.07
C LEU A 109 -26.26 -36.94 5.48
N ALA A 110 -26.18 -35.85 6.25
CA ALA A 110 -26.57 -34.50 5.82
C ALA A 110 -25.77 -33.99 4.61
N ALA A 111 -24.52 -34.46 4.45
CA ALA A 111 -23.68 -34.13 3.30
C ALA A 111 -24.00 -34.97 2.04
N ASN A 112 -24.86 -35.98 2.13
CA ASN A 112 -25.12 -36.90 1.02
C ASN A 112 -25.93 -36.22 -0.09
N PRO A 113 -25.49 -36.24 -1.36
CA PRO A 113 -26.23 -35.62 -2.46
C PRO A 113 -27.56 -36.31 -2.81
N ASN A 114 -27.80 -37.55 -2.35
CA ASN A 114 -28.95 -38.37 -2.74
C ASN A 114 -30.06 -38.44 -1.67
N LEU A 115 -30.11 -37.46 -0.78
CA LEU A 115 -31.21 -37.33 0.19
C LEU A 115 -32.55 -37.05 -0.50
N THR A 116 -33.59 -37.67 0.04
CA THR A 116 -34.99 -37.48 -0.36
C THR A 116 -35.63 -36.31 0.41
N PRO A 117 -36.74 -35.73 -0.08
CA PRO A 117 -37.43 -34.65 0.63
C PRO A 117 -37.84 -35.00 2.07
N LYS A 118 -38.17 -36.26 2.36
CA LYS A 118 -38.51 -36.72 3.72
C LYS A 118 -37.30 -36.72 4.66
N GLU A 119 -36.15 -37.15 4.16
CA GLU A 119 -34.90 -37.15 4.93
C GLU A 119 -34.43 -35.73 5.19
N PHE A 120 -34.52 -34.83 4.20
CA PHE A 120 -34.29 -33.40 4.41
C PHE A 120 -35.19 -32.82 5.50
N GLN A 121 -36.50 -33.07 5.45
CA GLN A 121 -37.43 -32.57 6.49
C GLN A 121 -37.05 -33.05 7.90
N THR A 122 -36.58 -34.28 8.03
CA THR A 122 -36.18 -34.85 9.32
C THR A 122 -34.89 -34.21 9.83
N LEU A 123 -33.88 -34.07 8.95
CA LEU A 123 -32.57 -33.54 9.32
C LEU A 123 -32.57 -32.02 9.53
N VAL A 124 -33.49 -31.27 8.91
CA VAL A 124 -33.63 -29.82 9.14
C VAL A 124 -34.03 -29.52 10.59
N THR A 125 -34.75 -30.43 11.26
CA THR A 125 -35.12 -30.27 12.67
C THR A 125 -34.24 -31.09 13.61
N ASP A 126 -33.06 -31.55 13.17
CA ASP A 126 -32.12 -32.28 14.04
C ASP A 126 -31.73 -31.41 15.24
N GLU A 127 -31.54 -32.00 16.41
CA GLU A 127 -31.15 -31.26 17.61
C GLU A 127 -29.75 -30.64 17.48
N ASN A 128 -28.87 -31.28 16.73
CA ASN A 128 -27.48 -30.86 16.59
C ASN A 128 -27.29 -29.82 15.46
N GLU A 129 -26.77 -28.65 15.81
CA GLU A 129 -26.55 -27.55 14.87
C GLU A 129 -25.54 -27.85 13.76
N PHE A 130 -24.54 -28.71 13.99
CA PHE A 130 -23.55 -29.07 12.96
C PHE A 130 -24.17 -29.95 11.86
N VAL A 131 -25.13 -30.80 12.23
CA VAL A 131 -25.90 -31.59 11.25
C VAL A 131 -26.73 -30.64 10.39
N ARG A 132 -27.46 -29.70 11.01
CA ARG A 132 -28.26 -28.70 10.29
C ARG A 132 -27.40 -27.80 9.40
N ALA A 133 -26.24 -27.35 9.87
CA ALA A 133 -25.30 -26.54 9.10
C ALA A 133 -24.74 -27.29 7.88
N THR A 134 -24.41 -28.58 8.03
CA THR A 134 -23.94 -29.42 6.91
C THR A 134 -25.06 -29.62 5.88
N LEU A 135 -26.29 -29.86 6.36
CA LEU A 135 -27.47 -29.94 5.50
C LEU A 135 -27.71 -28.62 4.76
N ALA A 136 -27.49 -27.48 5.43
CA ALA A 136 -27.58 -26.15 4.85
C ALA A 136 -26.58 -25.95 3.71
N GLN A 137 -25.44 -26.63 3.67
CA GLN A 137 -24.49 -26.56 2.54
C GLN A 137 -24.78 -27.56 1.42
N ASN A 138 -25.66 -28.54 1.64
CA ASN A 138 -25.93 -29.60 0.66
C ASN A 138 -26.61 -29.04 -0.60
N SER A 139 -25.96 -29.15 -1.76
CA SER A 139 -26.44 -28.58 -3.03
C SER A 139 -27.83 -29.04 -3.45
N ALA A 140 -28.30 -30.19 -2.95
CA ALA A 140 -29.63 -30.75 -3.24
C ALA A 140 -30.75 -30.23 -2.31
N LEU A 141 -30.43 -29.38 -1.32
CA LEU A 141 -31.41 -28.83 -0.38
C LEU A 141 -32.52 -28.02 -1.12
N PRO A 142 -33.81 -28.41 -0.96
CA PRO A 142 -34.94 -27.71 -1.59
C PRO A 142 -35.17 -26.28 -1.05
N ASN A 143 -35.61 -25.36 -1.92
CA ASN A 143 -35.85 -23.94 -1.56
C ASN A 143 -36.77 -23.74 -0.33
N PRO A 144 -37.91 -24.45 -0.17
CA PRO A 144 -38.76 -24.25 1.01
C PRO A 144 -38.04 -24.51 2.34
N LEU A 145 -37.04 -25.39 2.35
CA LEU A 145 -36.25 -25.71 3.53
C LEU A 145 -35.10 -24.71 3.74
N GLN A 146 -34.69 -23.98 2.70
CA GLN A 146 -33.77 -22.85 2.87
C GLN A 146 -34.41 -21.76 3.73
N PHE A 147 -35.69 -21.42 3.49
CA PHE A 147 -36.42 -20.45 4.33
C PHE A 147 -36.46 -20.88 5.79
N LEU A 148 -36.73 -22.16 6.06
CA LEU A 148 -36.77 -22.67 7.44
C LEU A 148 -35.40 -22.56 8.13
N LEU A 149 -34.31 -22.89 7.43
CA LEU A 149 -32.95 -22.76 7.96
C LEU A 149 -32.46 -21.31 8.05
N ALA A 150 -33.08 -20.39 7.31
CA ALA A 150 -32.76 -18.97 7.39
C ALA A 150 -33.19 -18.36 8.73
N ASP A 151 -34.23 -18.92 9.35
CA ASP A 151 -34.72 -18.58 10.70
C ASP A 151 -34.15 -19.51 11.79
N ASP A 152 -33.17 -20.36 11.47
CA ASP A 152 -32.55 -21.26 12.47
C ASP A 152 -31.98 -20.46 13.64
N ALA A 153 -32.08 -20.99 14.87
CA ALA A 153 -31.55 -20.33 16.05
C ALA A 153 -30.01 -20.18 16.00
N SER A 154 -29.30 -21.14 15.40
CA SER A 154 -27.85 -21.15 15.33
C SER A 154 -27.32 -20.30 14.17
N SER A 155 -26.46 -19.34 14.49
CA SER A 155 -25.76 -18.52 13.51
C SER A 155 -24.88 -19.33 12.57
N ALA A 156 -24.31 -20.45 13.04
CA ALA A 156 -23.47 -21.32 12.22
C ALA A 156 -24.26 -21.93 11.05
N VAL A 157 -25.52 -22.29 11.30
CA VAL A 157 -26.44 -22.83 10.27
C VAL A 157 -26.76 -21.76 9.23
N ARG A 158 -27.09 -20.54 9.68
CA ARG A 158 -27.39 -19.40 8.80
C ARG A 158 -26.17 -19.01 7.95
N ILE A 159 -24.97 -18.98 8.53
CA ILE A 159 -23.72 -18.73 7.78
C ILE A 159 -23.47 -19.83 6.75
N ALA A 160 -23.63 -21.09 7.13
CA ALA A 160 -23.46 -22.22 6.23
C ALA A 160 -24.44 -22.17 5.04
N LEU A 161 -25.68 -21.71 5.28
CA LEU A 161 -26.66 -21.44 4.23
C LEU A 161 -26.20 -20.32 3.28
N SER A 162 -25.62 -19.23 3.81
CA SER A 162 -25.09 -18.09 3.03
C SER A 162 -23.93 -18.44 2.08
N GLU A 163 -23.18 -19.51 2.37
CA GLU A 163 -22.02 -19.95 1.56
C GLU A 163 -22.41 -20.73 0.30
N ARG A 164 -23.70 -21.04 0.12
CA ARG A 164 -24.20 -21.77 -1.04
C ARG A 164 -24.12 -20.94 -2.31
N LYS A 165 -23.77 -21.60 -3.41
CA LYS A 165 -23.80 -20.99 -4.75
C LYS A 165 -25.21 -20.76 -5.28
N ASN A 166 -26.14 -21.64 -4.93
CA ASN A 166 -27.53 -21.63 -5.41
C ASN A 166 -28.48 -21.20 -4.28
N LEU A 167 -28.09 -20.18 -3.52
CA LEU A 167 -28.94 -19.58 -2.49
C LEU A 167 -30.11 -18.85 -3.14
N ASP A 168 -31.31 -19.09 -2.64
CA ASP A 168 -32.51 -18.36 -3.06
C ASP A 168 -32.40 -16.86 -2.75
N THR A 169 -32.87 -16.00 -3.65
CA THR A 169 -32.73 -14.54 -3.54
C THR A 169 -33.47 -13.97 -2.35
N ASP A 170 -34.68 -14.47 -2.05
CA ASP A 170 -35.49 -13.98 -0.94
C ASP A 170 -34.86 -14.39 0.40
N VAL A 171 -34.28 -15.59 0.44
CA VAL A 171 -33.49 -16.07 1.59
C VAL A 171 -32.24 -15.20 1.77
N ALA A 172 -31.54 -14.84 0.69
CA ALA A 172 -30.39 -13.96 0.76
C ALA A 172 -30.76 -12.56 1.29
N VAL A 173 -31.89 -11.99 0.87
CA VAL A 173 -32.42 -10.72 1.42
C VAL A 173 -32.65 -10.84 2.93
N HIS A 174 -33.29 -11.93 3.37
CA HIS A 174 -33.57 -12.17 4.78
C HIS A 174 -32.29 -12.28 5.62
N LEU A 175 -31.34 -13.11 5.19
CA LEU A 175 -30.06 -13.31 5.87
C LEU A 175 -29.20 -12.04 5.91
N ALA A 176 -29.19 -11.25 4.84
CA ALA A 176 -28.47 -9.98 4.78
C ALA A 176 -29.03 -8.95 5.79
N ASN A 177 -30.31 -9.07 6.15
CA ASN A 177 -31.00 -8.25 7.14
C ASN A 177 -30.99 -8.83 8.56
N SER A 178 -30.30 -9.96 8.78
CA SER A 178 -30.15 -10.55 10.10
C SER A 178 -29.45 -9.58 11.06
N ASP A 179 -29.88 -9.58 12.32
CA ASP A 179 -29.21 -8.83 13.40
C ASP A 179 -27.78 -9.35 13.67
N ASP A 180 -27.49 -10.59 13.28
CA ASP A 180 -26.16 -11.15 13.36
C ASP A 180 -25.26 -10.61 12.24
N SER A 181 -24.29 -9.78 12.64
CA SER A 181 -23.33 -9.16 11.72
C SER A 181 -22.50 -10.17 10.94
N LEU A 182 -22.22 -11.37 11.49
CA LEU A 182 -21.46 -12.40 10.79
C LEU A 182 -22.29 -13.05 9.68
N VAL A 183 -23.58 -13.28 9.91
CA VAL A 183 -24.51 -13.82 8.91
C VAL A 183 -24.70 -12.82 7.78
N SER A 184 -24.92 -11.54 8.11
CA SER A 184 -25.05 -10.47 7.12
C SER A 184 -23.78 -10.34 6.27
N ALA A 185 -22.60 -10.35 6.91
CA ALA A 185 -21.31 -10.31 6.22
C ALA A 185 -21.08 -11.52 5.31
N ALA A 186 -21.31 -12.74 5.80
CA ALA A 186 -21.15 -13.96 5.01
C ALA A 186 -22.05 -13.93 3.77
N THR A 187 -23.31 -13.49 3.92
CA THR A 187 -24.27 -13.38 2.82
C THR A 187 -23.80 -12.37 1.78
N ILE A 188 -23.53 -11.12 2.18
CA ILE A 188 -23.19 -10.05 1.24
C ILE A 188 -21.84 -10.27 0.58
N LEU A 189 -20.87 -10.88 1.26
CA LEU A 189 -19.54 -11.12 0.69
C LEU A 189 -19.51 -12.29 -0.30
N ASN A 190 -20.29 -13.35 -0.05
CA ASN A 190 -20.27 -14.57 -0.86
C ASN A 190 -21.30 -14.59 -1.99
N PHE A 191 -22.42 -13.84 -1.87
CA PHE A 191 -23.48 -13.84 -2.87
C PHE A 191 -22.97 -13.33 -4.22
N SER A 192 -23.28 -14.03 -5.32
CA SER A 192 -22.73 -13.67 -6.63
C SER A 192 -23.66 -13.82 -7.83
N SER A 193 -24.94 -14.06 -7.58
CA SER A 193 -25.84 -14.56 -8.62
C SER A 193 -26.76 -13.50 -9.21
N ASP A 194 -26.98 -12.37 -8.53
CA ASP A 194 -27.99 -11.37 -8.91
C ASP A 194 -27.50 -9.93 -8.70
N GLU A 195 -27.49 -9.14 -9.79
CA GLU A 195 -27.12 -7.72 -9.78
C GLU A 195 -28.21 -6.85 -9.16
N GLU A 196 -29.49 -7.20 -9.31
CA GLU A 196 -30.62 -6.45 -8.76
C GLU A 196 -30.57 -6.46 -7.24
N LEU A 197 -30.18 -7.60 -6.65
CA LEU A 197 -30.01 -7.71 -5.21
C LEU A 197 -28.81 -6.90 -4.68
N LEU A 198 -27.69 -6.88 -5.41
CA LEU A 198 -26.55 -6.03 -5.06
C LEU A 198 -26.93 -4.54 -5.11
N GLN A 199 -27.72 -4.15 -6.11
CA GLN A 199 -28.26 -2.81 -6.24
C GLN A 199 -29.20 -2.47 -5.08
N LEU A 200 -30.10 -3.40 -4.72
CA LEU A 200 -30.98 -3.25 -3.57
C LEU A 200 -30.20 -3.00 -2.27
N TRP A 201 -29.11 -3.74 -2.02
CA TRP A 201 -28.27 -3.54 -0.83
C TRP A 201 -27.46 -2.24 -0.87
N ALA A 202 -27.12 -1.73 -2.06
CA ALA A 202 -26.48 -0.42 -2.19
C ALA A 202 -27.46 0.73 -1.94
N ASP A 203 -28.71 0.61 -2.42
CA ASP A 203 -29.74 1.63 -2.28
C ASP A 203 -30.37 1.64 -0.88
N GLN A 204 -30.34 0.50 -0.18
CA GLN A 204 -30.65 0.48 1.25
C GLN A 204 -29.61 1.32 1.98
N ASN A 205 -30.05 2.41 2.62
CA ASN A 205 -29.21 3.36 3.37
C ASN A 205 -28.60 2.77 4.67
N LYS A 206 -28.17 1.50 4.62
CA LYS A 206 -27.54 0.74 5.71
C LYS A 206 -26.03 0.76 5.53
N GLN A 207 -25.36 1.60 6.31
CA GLN A 207 -23.91 1.81 6.23
C GLN A 207 -23.11 0.50 6.27
N HIS A 208 -23.49 -0.45 7.14
CA HIS A 208 -22.78 -1.72 7.27
C HIS A 208 -22.81 -2.56 5.98
N GLN A 209 -23.99 -2.68 5.35
CA GLN A 209 -24.16 -3.45 4.11
C GLN A 209 -23.40 -2.83 2.95
N GLN A 210 -23.48 -1.50 2.81
CA GLN A 210 -22.71 -0.76 1.80
C GLN A 210 -21.19 -0.92 1.95
N LEU A 211 -20.68 -0.93 3.20
CA LEU A 211 -19.26 -1.20 3.46
C LEU A 211 -18.87 -2.65 3.14
N LEU A 212 -19.77 -3.62 3.37
CA LEU A 212 -19.54 -5.01 2.99
C LEU A 212 -19.48 -5.16 1.46
N LEU A 213 -20.35 -4.46 0.72
CA LEU A 213 -20.30 -4.43 -0.75
C LEU A 213 -18.94 -3.96 -1.25
N LEU A 214 -18.39 -2.89 -0.68
CA LEU A 214 -17.07 -2.37 -1.06
C LEU A 214 -15.90 -3.28 -0.67
N ARG A 215 -16.10 -4.25 0.23
CA ARG A 215 -15.09 -5.25 0.64
C ARG A 215 -15.12 -6.52 -0.19
N ARG A 216 -16.05 -6.65 -1.13
CA ARG A 216 -16.16 -7.84 -1.99
C ARG A 216 -14.92 -7.97 -2.86
N ASN A 217 -14.46 -9.22 -3.02
CA ASN A 217 -13.34 -9.54 -3.91
C ASN A 217 -13.72 -9.49 -5.40
N LYS A 218 -15.01 -9.68 -5.72
CA LYS A 218 -15.53 -9.58 -7.08
C LYS A 218 -15.88 -8.13 -7.38
N ALA A 219 -15.57 -7.69 -8.60
CA ALA A 219 -15.91 -6.36 -9.08
C ALA A 219 -17.43 -6.12 -8.97
N LEU A 220 -17.79 -4.93 -8.50
CA LEU A 220 -19.19 -4.50 -8.43
C LEU A 220 -19.66 -4.02 -9.81
N PRO A 221 -20.93 -4.27 -10.17
CA PRO A 221 -21.53 -3.64 -11.34
C PRO A 221 -21.43 -2.11 -11.28
N ALA A 222 -21.37 -1.46 -12.44
CA ALA A 222 -21.33 -0.01 -12.55
C ALA A 222 -22.47 0.72 -11.80
N PRO A 223 -23.76 0.31 -11.88
CA PRO A 223 -24.83 1.00 -11.15
C PRO A 223 -24.66 0.91 -9.63
N VAL A 224 -24.24 -0.26 -9.12
CA VAL A 224 -23.97 -0.48 -7.70
C VAL A 224 -22.84 0.42 -7.22
N SER A 225 -21.75 0.49 -8.00
CA SER A 225 -20.61 1.36 -7.70
C SER A 225 -21.00 2.83 -7.70
N ALA A 226 -21.84 3.26 -8.64
CA ALA A 226 -22.35 4.63 -8.71
C ALA A 226 -23.21 4.99 -7.48
N ALA A 227 -24.11 4.10 -7.07
CA ALA A 227 -24.93 4.29 -5.87
C ALA A 227 -24.09 4.42 -4.59
N LEU A 228 -23.02 3.61 -4.46
CA LEU A 228 -22.13 3.67 -3.29
C LEU A 228 -21.31 4.97 -3.23
N ARG A 229 -20.94 5.54 -4.39
CA ARG A 229 -20.24 6.85 -4.48
C ARG A 229 -21.11 8.00 -4.01
N THR A 230 -22.42 7.94 -4.28
CA THR A 230 -23.39 8.96 -3.87
C THR A 230 -24.12 8.60 -2.56
N SER A 231 -23.58 7.63 -1.81
CA SER A 231 -24.16 7.23 -0.53
C SER A 231 -24.26 8.41 0.44
N PRO A 232 -25.38 8.55 1.19
CA PRO A 232 -25.52 9.57 2.22
C PRO A 232 -24.53 9.37 3.38
N HIS A 233 -23.93 8.18 3.50
CA HIS A 233 -22.92 7.89 4.51
C HIS A 233 -21.54 8.34 4.00
N ALA A 234 -21.07 9.49 4.48
CA ALA A 234 -19.79 10.09 4.07
C ALA A 234 -18.59 9.12 4.09
N PHE A 235 -18.53 8.21 5.06
CA PHE A 235 -17.47 7.20 5.11
C PHE A 235 -17.56 6.19 3.96
N VAL A 236 -18.77 5.75 3.61
CA VAL A 236 -19.01 4.83 2.47
C VAL A 236 -18.63 5.52 1.17
N SER A 237 -19.17 6.72 0.92
CA SER A 237 -18.88 7.51 -0.28
C SER A 237 -17.37 7.69 -0.47
N ARG A 238 -16.65 8.15 0.55
CA ARG A 238 -15.18 8.27 0.50
C ARG A 238 -14.48 6.94 0.22
N THR A 239 -14.92 5.85 0.84
CA THR A 239 -14.32 4.53 0.56
C THR A 239 -14.56 4.07 -0.88
N ALA A 240 -15.72 4.37 -1.46
CA ALA A 240 -16.07 4.05 -2.85
C ALA A 240 -15.30 4.91 -3.86
N LEU A 241 -15.03 6.17 -3.52
CA LEU A 241 -14.29 7.12 -4.35
C LEU A 241 -12.77 6.91 -4.30
N LYS A 242 -12.26 6.29 -3.23
CA LYS A 242 -10.82 6.10 -3.02
C LYS A 242 -10.20 5.27 -4.15
N GLY A 243 -9.14 5.83 -4.77
CA GLY A 243 -8.40 5.16 -5.84
C GLY A 243 -9.08 5.24 -7.21
N SER A 244 -10.09 6.09 -7.35
CA SER A 244 -10.79 6.33 -8.61
C SER A 244 -10.75 7.80 -9.00
N GLU A 245 -10.89 8.08 -10.29
CA GLU A 245 -11.00 9.44 -10.80
C GLU A 245 -12.33 10.07 -10.34
N LEU A 246 -12.24 11.30 -9.83
CA LEU A 246 -13.40 12.09 -9.44
C LEU A 246 -13.94 12.86 -10.65
N SER A 247 -15.25 12.81 -10.84
CA SER A 247 -15.96 13.70 -11.76
C SER A 247 -16.14 15.10 -11.15
N GLY A 248 -16.35 16.11 -12.00
CA GLY A 248 -16.62 17.48 -11.55
C GLY A 248 -17.79 17.59 -10.54
N PRO A 249 -18.94 16.93 -10.78
CA PRO A 249 -20.04 16.91 -9.81
C PRO A 249 -19.67 16.27 -8.47
N GLU A 250 -18.91 15.17 -8.46
CA GLU A 250 -18.43 14.53 -7.21
C GLU A 250 -17.49 15.47 -6.45
N MET A 251 -16.59 16.17 -7.14
CA MET A 251 -15.71 17.17 -6.51
C MET A 251 -16.50 18.31 -5.87
N LEU A 252 -17.53 18.84 -6.55
CA LEU A 252 -18.39 19.90 -6.01
C LEU A 252 -19.18 19.42 -4.81
N TYR A 253 -19.78 18.23 -4.89
CA TYR A 253 -20.52 17.63 -3.78
C TYR A 253 -19.63 17.46 -2.54
N LEU A 254 -18.41 16.94 -2.71
CA LEU A 254 -17.46 16.80 -1.60
C LEU A 254 -17.00 18.16 -1.05
N ALA A 255 -16.83 19.17 -1.90
CA ALA A 255 -16.43 20.51 -1.48
C ALA A 255 -17.52 21.22 -0.66
N GLU A 256 -18.80 20.93 -0.94
CA GLU A 256 -19.96 21.49 -0.23
C GLU A 256 -20.38 20.66 0.99
N SER A 257 -19.83 19.45 1.16
CA SER A 257 -20.13 18.57 2.30
C SER A 257 -19.86 19.28 3.63
N GLU A 258 -20.77 19.14 4.60
CA GLU A 258 -20.57 19.65 5.96
C GLU A 258 -19.44 18.91 6.70
N ASP A 259 -19.19 17.63 6.38
CA ASP A 259 -18.12 16.85 6.99
C ASP A 259 -16.75 17.29 6.44
N SER A 260 -15.97 17.96 7.29
CA SER A 260 -14.62 18.39 6.95
C SER A 260 -13.70 17.25 6.45
N ARG A 261 -13.99 15.99 6.78
CA ARG A 261 -13.20 14.84 6.31
C ARG A 261 -13.38 14.57 4.82
N ASP A 262 -14.53 14.91 4.24
CA ASP A 262 -14.79 14.81 2.81
C ASP A 262 -13.97 15.87 2.06
N ARG A 263 -13.96 17.10 2.58
CA ARG A 263 -13.15 18.20 2.05
C ARG A 263 -11.65 17.97 2.21
N ILE A 264 -11.22 17.31 3.30
CA ILE A 264 -9.82 16.85 3.47
C ILE A 264 -9.48 15.79 2.43
N PHE A 265 -10.33 14.79 2.22
CA PHE A 265 -10.14 13.76 1.19
C PHE A 265 -10.05 14.40 -0.20
N LEU A 266 -10.91 15.37 -0.50
CA LEU A 266 -10.86 16.12 -1.75
C LEU A 266 -9.54 16.88 -1.89
N ALA A 267 -9.07 17.57 -0.85
CA ALA A 267 -7.82 18.33 -0.86
C ALA A 267 -6.55 17.48 -1.11
N GLU A 268 -6.63 16.15 -0.99
CA GLU A 268 -5.54 15.21 -1.27
C GLU A 268 -5.46 14.80 -2.74
N GLN A 269 -6.48 15.07 -3.54
CA GLN A 269 -6.53 14.59 -4.91
C GLN A 269 -5.58 15.36 -5.83
N ALA A 270 -4.92 14.65 -6.73
CA ALA A 270 -3.97 15.24 -7.69
C ALA A 270 -4.66 16.12 -8.74
N ASP A 271 -5.83 15.68 -9.24
CA ASP A 271 -6.46 16.27 -10.41
C ASP A 271 -7.47 17.37 -10.07
N LEU A 272 -7.22 18.14 -9.00
CA LEU A 272 -8.12 19.20 -8.56
C LEU A 272 -8.05 20.44 -9.46
N PRO A 273 -9.16 20.87 -10.07
CA PRO A 273 -9.22 22.13 -10.80
C PRO A 273 -8.93 23.33 -9.89
N ALA A 274 -8.32 24.38 -10.44
CA ALA A 274 -7.97 25.59 -9.68
C ALA A 274 -9.19 26.26 -9.01
N SER A 275 -10.38 26.13 -9.58
CA SER A 275 -11.64 26.60 -8.97
C SER A 275 -11.97 25.88 -7.66
N ILE A 276 -11.81 24.54 -7.62
CA ILE A 276 -12.03 23.74 -6.42
C ILE A 276 -10.93 24.01 -5.39
N GLN A 277 -9.67 24.09 -5.82
CA GLN A 277 -8.57 24.47 -4.94
C GLN A 277 -8.82 25.84 -4.28
N ARG A 278 -9.39 26.81 -5.01
CA ARG A 278 -9.76 28.13 -4.45
C ARG A 278 -10.79 28.02 -3.34
N LEU A 279 -11.83 27.18 -3.52
CA LEU A 279 -12.84 26.94 -2.47
C LEU A 279 -12.18 26.34 -1.22
N LEU A 280 -11.34 25.32 -1.41
CA LEU A 280 -10.65 24.63 -0.30
C LEU A 280 -9.60 25.52 0.41
N ALA A 281 -8.99 26.47 -0.30
CA ALA A 281 -8.08 27.44 0.29
C ALA A 281 -8.81 28.45 1.21
N GLN A 282 -10.09 28.69 0.96
CA GLN A 282 -10.97 29.56 1.75
C GLN A 282 -11.83 28.78 2.77
N ASP A 283 -11.57 27.48 2.92
CA ASP A 283 -12.34 26.61 3.81
C ASP A 283 -12.30 27.11 5.25
N THR A 284 -13.39 26.95 5.99
CA THR A 284 -13.45 27.29 7.42
C THR A 284 -12.50 26.44 8.25
N SER A 285 -12.27 25.20 7.84
CA SER A 285 -11.41 24.24 8.55
C SER A 285 -9.91 24.46 8.24
N PRO A 286 -9.08 24.76 9.25
CA PRO A 286 -7.63 24.84 9.07
C PRO A 286 -7.01 23.49 8.69
N ARG A 287 -7.70 22.36 8.88
CA ARG A 287 -7.19 21.06 8.45
C ARG A 287 -7.29 20.88 6.93
N VAL A 288 -8.36 21.39 6.32
CA VAL A 288 -8.55 21.35 4.86
C VAL A 288 -7.51 22.21 4.17
N ARG A 289 -7.38 23.49 4.58
CA ARG A 289 -6.39 24.42 4.01
C ARG A 289 -4.96 23.90 4.09
N ARG A 290 -4.58 23.32 5.24
CA ARG A 290 -3.27 22.67 5.41
C ARG A 290 -3.07 21.49 4.49
N ARG A 291 -4.10 20.66 4.30
CA ARG A 291 -4.00 19.51 3.41
C ARG A 291 -3.82 19.95 1.97
N LEU A 292 -4.56 20.96 1.53
CA LEU A 292 -4.39 21.57 0.21
C LEU A 292 -2.98 22.18 0.04
N ALA A 293 -2.46 22.89 1.04
CA ALA A 293 -1.12 23.47 1.00
C ALA A 293 0.01 22.43 0.80
N GLY A 294 -0.22 21.18 1.23
CA GLY A 294 0.69 20.06 1.02
C GLY A 294 0.42 19.25 -0.25
N ASN A 295 -0.55 19.65 -1.08
CA ASN A 295 -0.89 18.94 -2.30
C ASN A 295 0.22 19.13 -3.36
N HIS A 296 0.61 18.04 -4.02
CA HIS A 296 1.68 18.04 -5.02
C HIS A 296 1.29 18.67 -6.37
N ALA A 297 0.00 18.95 -6.58
CA ALA A 297 -0.55 19.57 -7.78
C ALA A 297 -1.23 20.92 -7.45
N ILE A 298 -0.70 21.61 -6.42
CA ILE A 298 -1.23 22.92 -6.02
C ILE A 298 -1.01 23.96 -7.13
N HIS A 299 -2.06 24.67 -7.49
CA HIS A 299 -2.00 25.72 -8.48
C HIS A 299 -1.26 26.95 -7.92
N GLU A 300 -0.36 27.54 -8.70
CA GLU A 300 0.49 28.67 -8.29
C GLU A 300 -0.29 29.83 -7.64
N ALA A 301 -1.35 30.32 -8.30
CA ALA A 301 -2.18 31.39 -7.74
C ALA A 301 -2.80 31.06 -6.36
N ILE A 302 -3.07 29.78 -6.08
CA ILE A 302 -3.60 29.32 -4.79
C ILE A 302 -2.48 29.21 -3.77
N ALA A 303 -1.32 28.72 -4.17
CA ALA A 303 -0.13 28.68 -3.33
C ALA A 303 0.28 30.09 -2.87
N LEU A 304 0.31 31.07 -3.78
CA LEU A 304 0.56 32.48 -3.46
C LEU A 304 -0.49 33.06 -2.51
N HIS A 305 -1.77 32.75 -2.73
CA HIS A 305 -2.83 33.19 -1.82
C HIS A 305 -2.65 32.62 -0.39
N ILE A 306 -2.22 31.37 -0.27
CA ILE A 306 -1.91 30.75 1.02
C ILE A 306 -0.68 31.39 1.65
N ALA A 307 0.38 31.65 0.88
CA ALA A 307 1.61 32.30 1.36
C ALA A 307 1.34 33.70 1.94
N ALA A 308 0.40 34.45 1.34
CA ALA A 308 -0.02 35.78 1.80
C ALA A 308 -1.12 35.75 2.89
N SER A 309 -1.55 34.57 3.33
CA SER A 309 -2.63 34.43 4.32
C SER A 309 -2.13 34.55 5.77
N ASN A 310 -3.06 34.62 6.72
CA ASN A 310 -2.71 34.58 8.16
C ASN A 310 -2.66 33.14 8.73
N ASP A 311 -2.81 32.10 7.90
CA ASP A 311 -2.77 30.72 8.36
C ASP A 311 -1.34 30.18 8.38
N LEU A 312 -0.63 30.47 9.48
CA LEU A 312 0.76 30.04 9.70
C LEU A 312 0.95 28.53 9.51
N ASN A 313 -0.03 27.69 9.83
CA ASN A 313 0.14 26.25 9.70
C ASN A 313 -0.01 25.79 8.24
N ALA A 314 -0.85 26.45 7.44
CA ALA A 314 -0.90 26.23 6.01
C ALA A 314 0.40 26.70 5.35
N ILE A 315 0.91 27.87 5.73
CA ILE A 315 2.19 28.41 5.24
C ILE A 315 3.36 27.49 5.58
N ARG A 316 3.46 27.00 6.83
CA ARG A 316 4.50 26.02 7.22
C ARG A 316 4.43 24.73 6.41
N THR A 317 3.23 24.29 6.06
CA THR A 317 3.06 23.12 5.18
C THR A 317 3.53 23.43 3.76
N LEU A 318 3.14 24.60 3.23
CA LEU A 318 3.53 25.06 1.90
C LEU A 318 5.04 25.25 1.78
N ALA A 319 5.69 25.79 2.81
CA ALA A 319 7.15 25.94 2.89
C ALA A 319 7.88 24.61 2.69
N LYS A 320 7.33 23.50 3.20
CA LYS A 320 7.89 22.15 3.03
C LYS A 320 7.50 21.48 1.71
N ASN A 321 6.54 22.04 0.97
CA ASN A 321 5.99 21.41 -0.23
C ASN A 321 6.90 21.63 -1.45
N ARG A 322 7.46 20.55 -1.99
CA ARG A 322 8.35 20.57 -3.16
C ARG A 322 7.66 20.91 -4.48
N ALA A 323 6.33 20.92 -4.51
CA ALA A 323 5.57 21.27 -5.71
C ALA A 323 5.33 22.78 -5.90
N THR A 324 5.81 23.62 -4.98
CA THR A 324 5.63 25.07 -5.06
C THR A 324 6.40 25.67 -6.25
N SER A 325 5.79 26.66 -6.92
CA SER A 325 6.47 27.44 -7.95
C SER A 325 7.60 28.30 -7.38
N ASP A 326 8.51 28.73 -8.25
CA ASP A 326 9.62 29.64 -7.92
C ASP A 326 9.13 30.99 -7.36
N ALA A 327 8.04 31.53 -7.92
CA ALA A 327 7.42 32.74 -7.41
C ALA A 327 6.88 32.56 -5.98
N THR A 328 6.25 31.41 -5.70
CA THR A 328 5.77 31.09 -4.34
C THR A 328 6.93 30.90 -3.37
N LEU A 329 8.01 30.25 -3.80
CA LEU A 329 9.23 30.09 -3.01
C LEU A 329 9.86 31.43 -2.65
N SER A 330 9.94 32.34 -3.62
CA SER A 330 10.45 33.70 -3.41
C SER A 330 9.63 34.49 -2.39
N GLU A 331 8.31 34.34 -2.39
CA GLU A 331 7.42 34.94 -1.38
C GLU A 331 7.69 34.34 0.01
N LEU A 332 7.80 33.01 0.10
CA LEU A 332 8.05 32.31 1.36
C LEU A 332 9.44 32.64 1.95
N CYS A 333 10.46 32.87 1.12
CA CYS A 333 11.78 33.30 1.57
C CYS A 333 11.73 34.68 2.24
N GLN A 334 10.84 35.56 1.79
CA GLN A 334 10.67 36.92 2.30
C GLN A 334 9.69 37.02 3.47
N HIS A 335 9.10 35.89 3.89
CA HIS A 335 8.14 35.87 4.98
C HIS A 335 8.77 36.42 6.29
N PRO A 336 8.06 37.27 7.05
CA PRO A 336 8.60 37.92 8.24
C PRO A 336 8.94 36.94 9.38
N ASP A 337 8.22 35.82 9.46
CA ASP A 337 8.49 34.75 10.44
C ASP A 337 9.72 33.93 10.04
N ASP A 338 10.75 33.94 10.91
CA ASP A 338 11.99 33.19 10.75
C ASP A 338 11.74 31.67 10.67
N ASP A 339 10.74 31.15 11.38
CA ASP A 339 10.44 29.71 11.36
C ASP A 339 10.07 29.24 9.94
N ILE A 340 9.34 30.07 9.19
CA ILE A 340 8.92 29.76 7.82
C ILE A 340 10.13 29.83 6.89
N ALA A 341 10.95 30.87 7.00
CA ALA A 341 12.16 31.01 6.20
C ALA A 341 13.16 29.86 6.48
N LEU A 342 13.27 29.42 7.74
CA LEU A 342 14.06 28.24 8.11
C LEU A 342 13.54 26.98 7.44
N LEU A 343 12.22 26.74 7.46
CA LEU A 343 11.64 25.57 6.76
C LEU A 343 11.98 25.55 5.27
N VAL A 344 12.01 26.72 4.61
CA VAL A 344 12.45 26.84 3.22
C VAL A 344 13.95 26.58 3.09
N ALA A 345 14.78 27.13 3.99
CA ALA A 345 16.25 26.96 3.98
C ALA A 345 16.72 25.50 4.10
N TYR A 346 15.89 24.61 4.66
CA TYR A 346 16.17 23.17 4.74
C TYR A 346 15.75 22.38 3.49
N ARG A 347 15.33 23.05 2.42
CA ARG A 347 15.03 22.37 1.15
C ARG A 347 16.27 22.25 0.28
N ASP A 348 16.31 21.16 -0.48
CA ASP A 348 17.43 20.84 -1.38
C ASP A 348 17.27 21.47 -2.79
N ASP A 349 16.12 22.10 -3.08
CA ASP A 349 15.75 22.63 -4.40
C ASP A 349 15.88 24.15 -4.52
N LEU A 350 16.70 24.78 -3.67
CA LEU A 350 16.92 26.22 -3.67
C LEU A 350 17.95 26.68 -4.72
N ALA A 351 17.53 27.60 -5.59
CA ALA A 351 18.40 28.37 -6.47
C ALA A 351 19.18 29.46 -5.70
N SER A 352 20.19 30.05 -6.36
CA SER A 352 21.02 31.10 -5.77
C SER A 352 20.24 32.33 -5.32
N ASP A 353 19.18 32.67 -6.05
CA ASP A 353 18.40 33.88 -5.80
C ASP A 353 17.53 33.71 -4.56
N HIS A 354 17.12 32.47 -4.24
CA HIS A 354 16.47 32.14 -2.96
C HIS A 354 17.42 32.34 -1.78
N TYR A 355 18.68 31.92 -1.89
CA TYR A 355 19.69 32.21 -0.86
C TYR A 355 19.93 33.72 -0.71
N ASP A 356 19.94 34.47 -1.82
CA ASP A 356 20.01 35.94 -1.76
C ASP A 356 18.84 36.53 -0.97
N LEU A 357 17.62 36.05 -1.17
CA LEU A 357 16.44 36.49 -0.40
C LEU A 357 16.56 36.11 1.09
N LEU A 358 16.93 34.87 1.39
CA LEU A 358 17.02 34.35 2.76
C LEU A 358 18.13 35.01 3.59
N ILE A 359 19.24 35.41 2.96
CA ILE A 359 20.41 35.99 3.63
C ILE A 359 20.38 37.53 3.62
N ASN A 360 20.17 38.15 2.46
CA ASN A 360 20.40 39.58 2.28
C ASN A 360 19.17 40.46 2.43
N HIS A 361 17.96 39.90 2.28
CA HIS A 361 16.71 40.65 2.31
C HIS A 361 15.98 40.56 3.65
N ARG A 362 16.44 39.70 4.58
CA ARG A 362 15.85 39.55 5.91
C ARG A 362 16.56 40.41 6.95
N GLU A 363 15.81 40.85 7.96
CA GLU A 363 16.36 41.63 9.07
C GLU A 363 17.08 40.75 10.11
N SER A 364 16.54 39.55 10.35
CA SER A 364 17.08 38.56 11.27
C SER A 364 18.19 37.72 10.62
N LEU A 365 19.26 37.47 11.37
CA LEU A 365 20.42 36.67 10.92
C LEU A 365 20.26 35.17 11.16
N VAL A 366 19.18 34.74 11.84
CA VAL A 366 18.96 33.34 12.25
C VAL A 366 19.04 32.38 11.06
N VAL A 367 18.46 32.74 9.91
CA VAL A 367 18.50 31.89 8.71
C VAL A 367 19.92 31.78 8.15
N ALA A 368 20.67 32.89 8.12
CA ALA A 368 22.06 32.89 7.66
C ALA A 368 22.97 32.05 8.58
N GLU A 369 22.70 32.03 9.88
CA GLU A 369 23.40 31.15 10.83
C GLU A 369 23.14 29.67 10.53
N HIS A 370 21.89 29.29 10.24
CA HIS A 370 21.53 27.91 9.89
C HIS A 370 22.14 27.47 8.56
N LEU A 371 22.15 28.34 7.55
CA LEU A 371 22.83 28.08 6.28
C LEU A 371 24.35 27.92 6.46
N ALA A 372 24.96 28.64 7.41
CA ALA A 372 26.35 28.45 7.77
C ALA A 372 26.61 27.06 8.41
N TYR A 373 25.71 26.59 9.28
CA TYR A 373 25.81 25.24 9.87
C TYR A 373 25.59 24.12 8.85
N GLN A 374 24.77 24.35 7.83
CA GLN A 374 24.60 23.43 6.69
C GLN A 374 25.77 23.44 5.71
N GLU A 375 26.77 24.30 5.91
CA GLU A 375 27.93 24.48 5.04
C GLU A 375 27.59 24.85 3.59
N ILE A 376 26.47 25.54 3.36
CA ILE A 376 26.04 25.99 2.04
C ILE A 376 27.14 26.86 1.39
N ASN A 377 27.31 26.72 0.08
CA ASN A 377 28.27 27.54 -0.66
C ASN A 377 27.58 28.81 -1.17
N TYR A 378 27.85 29.94 -0.53
CA TYR A 378 27.27 31.24 -0.86
C TYR A 378 28.31 32.34 -0.70
N ASP A 379 28.36 33.29 -1.64
CA ASP A 379 29.45 34.28 -1.76
C ASP A 379 28.98 35.73 -1.99
N ARG A 380 27.67 35.99 -2.07
CA ARG A 380 27.06 37.28 -2.45
C ARG A 380 26.51 38.09 -1.26
N PHE A 381 27.27 38.24 -0.17
CA PHE A 381 26.77 38.96 1.01
C PHE A 381 26.72 40.48 0.81
N ARG A 382 25.58 41.11 1.16
CA ARG A 382 25.50 42.57 1.30
C ARG A 382 26.40 43.04 2.43
N GLU A 383 27.00 44.22 2.25
CA GLU A 383 27.98 44.77 3.19
C GLU A 383 27.47 44.80 4.65
N LYS A 384 26.23 45.28 4.87
CA LYS A 384 25.63 45.34 6.20
C LYS A 384 25.54 43.96 6.86
N VAL A 385 25.09 42.95 6.13
CA VAL A 385 24.93 41.57 6.63
C VAL A 385 26.31 40.95 6.89
N ALA A 386 27.27 41.15 5.98
CA ALA A 386 28.64 40.68 6.14
C ALA A 386 29.31 41.27 7.40
N GLN A 387 29.11 42.56 7.68
CA GLN A 387 29.64 43.21 8.89
C GLN A 387 29.06 42.59 10.17
N GLN A 388 27.74 42.34 10.20
CA GLN A 388 27.09 41.75 11.38
C GLN A 388 27.53 40.31 11.63
N LEU A 389 27.58 39.49 10.58
CA LEU A 389 27.98 38.09 10.67
C LEU A 389 29.48 37.92 10.97
N ALA A 390 30.34 38.84 10.54
CA ALA A 390 31.78 38.82 10.83
C ALA A 390 32.12 39.03 12.33
N ILE A 391 31.21 39.60 13.12
CA ILE A 391 31.39 39.81 14.57
C ILE A 391 30.70 38.71 15.38
N HIS A 392 30.02 37.76 14.73
CA HIS A 392 29.23 36.72 15.37
C HIS A 392 30.10 35.82 16.29
N PRO A 393 29.62 35.40 17.48
CA PRO A 393 30.40 34.59 18.42
C PRO A 393 30.81 33.22 17.85
N ALA A 394 29.95 32.59 17.04
CA ALA A 394 30.21 31.28 16.45
C ALA A 394 31.23 31.36 15.30
N PRO A 395 32.35 30.59 15.34
CA PRO A 395 33.35 30.58 14.27
C PRO A 395 32.84 30.06 12.92
N SER A 396 31.86 29.15 12.92
CA SER A 396 31.24 28.62 11.70
C SER A 396 30.59 29.73 10.86
N VAL A 397 29.86 30.64 11.52
CA VAL A 397 29.19 31.78 10.90
C VAL A 397 30.20 32.80 10.36
N ARG A 398 31.25 33.10 11.11
CA ARG A 398 32.34 33.98 10.62
C ARG A 398 33.08 33.38 9.43
N ALA A 399 33.31 32.06 9.44
CA ALA A 399 33.93 31.34 8.34
C ALA A 399 33.04 31.34 7.09
N PHE A 400 31.72 31.24 7.26
CA PHE A 400 30.75 31.33 6.16
C PHE A 400 30.88 32.67 5.40
N VAL A 401 30.97 33.79 6.12
CA VAL A 401 31.17 35.13 5.51
C VAL A 401 32.55 35.28 4.87
N ALA A 402 33.59 34.65 5.43
CA ALA A 402 34.96 34.74 4.91
C ALA A 402 35.11 34.23 3.46
N ARG A 403 34.14 33.43 2.96
CA ARG A 403 34.05 32.98 1.57
C ARG A 403 33.65 34.07 0.58
N SER A 404 32.99 35.13 1.05
CA SER A 404 32.37 36.14 0.21
C SER A 404 33.37 36.84 -0.71
N ALA A 405 33.08 36.90 -2.00
CA ALA A 405 33.92 37.60 -2.95
C ALA A 405 33.89 39.13 -2.72
N GLN A 406 32.82 39.64 -2.11
CA GLN A 406 32.50 41.08 -1.98
C GLN A 406 32.93 41.70 -0.64
N LEU A 407 33.81 41.04 0.13
CA LEU A 407 34.30 41.59 1.39
C LEU A 407 35.09 42.89 1.16
N THR A 408 34.84 43.89 2.01
CA THR A 408 35.65 45.09 2.08
C THR A 408 37.04 44.76 2.64
N GLU A 409 38.06 45.54 2.28
CA GLU A 409 39.42 45.33 2.81
C GLU A 409 39.48 45.45 4.34
N ALA A 410 38.61 46.26 4.94
CA ALA A 410 38.47 46.35 6.40
C ALA A 410 38.07 45.00 7.01
N LEU A 411 37.04 44.33 6.45
CA LEU A 411 36.59 43.01 6.92
C LEU A 411 37.60 41.90 6.63
N LYS A 412 38.31 41.96 5.49
CA LYS A 412 39.40 41.00 5.20
C LYS A 412 40.51 41.13 6.24
N ASN A 413 40.89 42.34 6.62
CA ASN A 413 41.89 42.59 7.66
C ASN A 413 41.45 42.05 9.03
N THR A 414 40.19 42.23 9.42
CA THR A 414 39.69 41.71 10.70
C THR A 414 39.65 40.18 10.72
N LEU A 415 39.10 39.56 9.67
CA LEU A 415 38.98 38.10 9.56
C LEU A 415 40.35 37.40 9.40
N SER A 416 41.37 38.08 8.84
CA SER A 416 42.73 37.52 8.75
C SER A 416 43.39 37.33 10.12
N LYS A 417 42.92 38.06 11.14
CA LYS A 417 43.39 37.99 12.52
C LYS A 417 42.39 37.28 13.43
N ASP A 418 41.40 36.59 12.87
CA ASP A 418 40.38 35.88 13.63
C ASP A 418 41.02 34.83 14.55
N PRO A 419 40.59 34.67 15.81
CA PRO A 419 41.13 33.66 16.70
C PRO A 419 40.94 32.23 16.17
N SER A 420 39.88 31.97 15.39
CA SER A 420 39.60 30.64 14.87
C SER A 420 40.40 30.36 13.59
N PRO A 421 41.19 29.27 13.56
CA PRO A 421 41.89 28.86 12.34
C PRO A 421 40.94 28.48 11.21
N GLN A 422 39.72 28.03 11.51
CA GLN A 422 38.71 27.73 10.49
C GLN A 422 38.33 28.97 9.66
N VAL A 423 38.18 30.11 10.32
CA VAL A 423 37.83 31.39 9.67
C VAL A 423 38.99 31.86 8.81
N ARG A 424 40.21 31.87 9.37
CA ARG A 424 41.42 32.28 8.64
C ARG A 424 41.68 31.39 7.43
N ARG A 425 41.49 30.07 7.56
CA ARG A 425 41.59 29.11 6.44
C ARG A 425 40.59 29.44 5.35
N GLN A 426 39.34 29.73 5.73
CA GLN A 426 38.30 30.02 4.75
C GLN A 426 38.53 31.34 4.01
N LEU A 427 39.05 32.35 4.71
CA LEU A 427 39.52 33.60 4.11
C LEU A 427 40.73 33.36 3.19
N ALA A 428 41.68 32.51 3.58
CA ALA A 428 42.85 32.16 2.79
C ALA A 428 42.47 31.55 1.43
N SER A 429 41.37 30.80 1.37
CA SER A 429 40.81 30.23 0.13
C SER A 429 40.02 31.24 -0.72
N ASN A 430 39.82 32.48 -0.26
CA ASN A 430 38.99 33.46 -0.96
C ASN A 430 39.69 34.04 -2.21
N PRO A 431 39.08 33.96 -3.41
CA PRO A 431 39.68 34.48 -4.65
C PRO A 431 39.92 36.00 -4.66
N SER A 432 39.19 36.78 -3.86
CA SER A 432 39.31 38.24 -3.83
C SER A 432 40.26 38.79 -2.75
N LEU A 433 40.93 37.91 -1.98
CA LEU A 433 41.86 38.33 -0.93
C LEU A 433 43.07 39.09 -1.53
N SER A 434 43.50 40.18 -0.91
CA SER A 434 44.67 40.94 -1.37
C SER A 434 45.97 40.14 -1.22
N GLU A 435 46.92 40.31 -2.14
CA GLU A 435 48.17 39.55 -2.14
C GLU A 435 49.00 39.77 -0.85
N HIS A 436 48.99 40.99 -0.34
CA HIS A 436 49.61 41.32 0.94
C HIS A 436 49.05 40.45 2.09
N LEU A 437 47.72 40.30 2.17
CA LEU A 437 47.09 39.48 3.19
C LEU A 437 47.33 37.98 2.96
N LEU A 438 47.31 37.50 1.72
CA LEU A 438 47.68 36.11 1.40
C LEU A 438 49.10 35.79 1.87
N ARG A 439 50.07 36.67 1.59
CA ARG A 439 51.45 36.49 2.05
C ARG A 439 51.58 36.51 3.57
N SER A 440 50.75 37.30 4.25
CA SER A 440 50.71 37.30 5.72
C SER A 440 50.24 35.95 6.29
N LEU A 441 49.32 35.26 5.59
CA LEU A 441 48.79 33.96 5.99
C LEU A 441 49.75 32.79 5.72
N PHE A 442 50.83 32.96 4.94
CA PHE A 442 51.89 31.95 4.84
C PHE A 442 52.64 31.73 6.15
N ASN A 443 52.64 32.74 7.02
CA ASN A 443 53.26 32.68 8.33
C ASN A 443 52.25 32.38 9.44
N ASP A 444 51.06 31.86 9.10
CA ASP A 444 50.05 31.50 10.09
C ASP A 444 50.52 30.34 10.99
N SER A 445 50.11 30.39 12.26
CA SER A 445 50.35 29.32 13.23
C SER A 445 49.74 27.96 12.83
N ASP A 446 48.65 27.94 12.06
CA ASP A 446 47.98 26.71 11.62
C ASP A 446 48.39 26.32 10.19
N ARG A 447 48.97 25.12 10.05
CA ARG A 447 49.41 24.57 8.76
C ARG A 447 48.31 24.47 7.71
N LYS A 448 47.05 24.23 8.11
CA LYS A 448 45.92 24.16 7.16
C LYS A 448 45.61 25.52 6.55
N VAL A 449 45.85 26.61 7.29
CA VAL A 449 45.68 27.98 6.79
C VAL A 449 46.78 28.30 5.79
N VAL A 450 48.03 27.98 6.12
CA VAL A 450 49.20 28.15 5.23
C VAL A 450 48.97 27.42 3.91
N PHE A 451 48.57 26.15 3.97
CA PHE A 451 48.29 25.35 2.78
C PHE A 451 47.19 25.96 1.91
N ALA A 452 46.08 26.41 2.51
CA ALA A 452 44.98 27.06 1.78
C ALA A 452 45.43 28.38 1.10
N ALA A 453 46.30 29.15 1.75
CA ALA A 453 46.85 30.38 1.19
C ALA A 453 47.79 30.07 0.00
N GLU A 454 48.67 29.06 0.14
CA GLU A 454 49.61 28.64 -0.91
C GLU A 454 48.85 28.11 -2.13
N GLU A 455 47.81 27.32 -1.90
CA GLU A 455 46.96 26.78 -2.96
C GLU A 455 46.25 27.89 -3.73
N ASN A 456 45.63 28.86 -3.04
CA ASN A 456 45.00 30.02 -3.68
C ASN A 456 46.01 30.84 -4.48
N PHE A 457 47.19 31.11 -3.91
CA PHE A 457 48.26 31.83 -4.60
C PHE A 457 48.73 31.11 -5.87
N ALA A 458 48.94 29.78 -5.79
CA ALA A 458 49.30 28.96 -6.95
C ALA A 458 48.21 28.94 -8.03
N GLN A 459 46.93 28.87 -7.63
CA GLN A 459 45.79 28.95 -8.55
C GLN A 459 45.76 30.28 -9.31
N ARG A 460 46.07 31.40 -8.65
CA ARG A 460 46.14 32.73 -9.29
C ARG A 460 47.27 32.83 -10.31
N ILE A 461 48.46 32.35 -9.98
CA ILE A 461 49.59 32.32 -10.92
C ILE A 461 49.26 31.48 -12.16
N ARG A 462 48.67 30.29 -11.96
CA ARG A 462 48.23 29.43 -13.08
C ARG A 462 47.18 30.11 -13.95
N LYS A 463 46.24 30.85 -13.35
CA LYS A 463 45.22 31.61 -14.07
C LYS A 463 45.84 32.73 -14.91
N GLN A 464 46.74 33.52 -14.32
CA GLN A 464 47.47 34.59 -15.02
C GLN A 464 48.31 34.04 -16.18
N GLN A 465 48.99 32.90 -16.00
CA GLN A 465 49.77 32.25 -17.06
C GLN A 465 48.89 31.73 -18.20
N ARG A 466 47.70 31.18 -17.90
CA ARG A 466 46.72 30.72 -18.90
C ARG A 466 46.09 31.88 -19.67
N GLU A 467 45.79 32.98 -18.99
CA GLU A 467 45.28 34.20 -19.63
C GLU A 467 46.34 34.82 -20.54
N GLN A 468 47.61 34.83 -20.11
CA GLN A 468 48.76 35.26 -20.94
C GLN A 468 48.97 34.38 -22.18
N THR A 469 48.84 33.05 -22.06
CA THR A 469 48.95 32.13 -23.22
C THR A 469 47.74 32.21 -24.17
N GLN A 470 46.54 32.56 -23.68
CA GLN A 470 45.37 32.80 -24.53
C GLN A 470 45.42 34.14 -25.27
N THR A 471 46.01 35.18 -24.65
CA THR A 471 46.27 36.46 -25.32
C THR A 471 47.37 36.36 -26.39
N ASP A 472 48.37 35.50 -26.20
CA ASP A 472 49.40 35.25 -27.23
C ASP A 472 48.88 34.41 -28.40
N ALA A 473 47.90 33.53 -28.18
CA ALA A 473 47.27 32.72 -29.23
C ALA A 473 46.19 33.48 -30.06
N SER A 474 45.89 34.73 -29.74
CA SER A 474 44.90 35.58 -30.44
C SER A 474 45.53 36.69 -31.30
N GLN A 475 46.84 36.61 -31.59
CA GLN A 475 47.46 37.37 -32.68
C GLN A 475 47.31 36.63 -34.03
N PRO A 476 46.93 37.31 -35.12
CA PRO A 476 46.56 36.65 -36.37
C PRO A 476 47.79 36.23 -37.18
N GLU A 477 48.05 34.93 -37.31
CA GLU A 477 48.88 34.43 -38.41
C GLU A 477 48.12 34.48 -39.75
N PRO A 478 48.79 34.80 -40.87
CA PRO A 478 48.14 34.89 -42.16
C PRO A 478 47.80 33.50 -42.69
N LYS A 479 46.53 33.29 -43.03
CA LYS A 479 46.03 32.06 -43.67
C LYS A 479 46.75 31.78 -44.99
N PRO A 480 47.08 30.51 -45.26
CA PRO A 480 46.95 29.94 -46.58
C PRO A 480 45.71 29.04 -46.67
N GLU A 481 45.33 28.80 -47.90
CA GLU A 481 44.03 28.38 -48.37
C GLU A 481 43.63 26.92 -48.08
N GLN A 482 42.33 26.71 -48.24
CA GLN A 482 41.55 25.50 -47.99
C GLN A 482 41.98 24.31 -48.85
N THR A 483 42.00 23.11 -48.26
CA THR A 483 41.59 21.87 -48.95
C THR A 483 41.01 20.84 -47.98
N THR A 484 39.70 20.63 -48.10
CA THR A 484 38.95 19.36 -48.14
C THR A 484 39.30 18.16 -47.24
N SER A 485 38.27 17.74 -46.49
CA SER A 485 37.67 16.40 -46.45
C SER A 485 37.77 15.56 -45.15
N LYS A 486 36.57 15.27 -44.63
CA LYS A 486 36.03 14.00 -44.07
C LYS A 486 36.84 13.20 -43.04
N ALA A 487 36.24 12.96 -41.87
CA ALA A 487 35.77 11.64 -41.37
C ALA A 487 35.41 11.75 -39.87
N GLU A 488 34.14 11.56 -39.50
CA GLU A 488 33.58 10.36 -38.82
C GLU A 488 33.81 10.28 -37.29
N ARG A 489 32.71 10.52 -36.52
CA ARG A 489 32.08 9.73 -35.42
C ARG A 489 32.95 8.79 -34.53
N PRO A 490 32.47 8.28 -33.35
CA PRO A 490 31.44 8.72 -32.38
C PRO A 490 31.78 8.42 -30.87
N ARG A 491 30.76 8.52 -29.98
CA ARG A 491 30.47 7.72 -28.74
C ARG A 491 31.02 8.12 -27.34
N LYS A 492 30.04 8.39 -26.46
CA LYS A 492 29.73 7.80 -25.13
C LYS A 492 30.88 7.46 -24.15
N GLY A 493 30.66 7.79 -22.88
CA GLY A 493 31.19 7.01 -21.76
C GLY A 493 30.98 7.65 -20.38
N ALA A 494 29.92 7.24 -19.68
CA ALA A 494 29.86 7.26 -18.22
C ALA A 494 30.84 6.21 -17.65
N LEU A 495 31.53 6.49 -16.54
CA LEU A 495 32.06 5.55 -15.53
C LEU A 495 32.93 6.35 -14.54
N PHE A 496 32.49 6.58 -13.30
CA PHE A 496 32.71 5.71 -12.13
C PHE A 496 34.16 5.22 -11.96
N ASN A 497 34.84 5.72 -10.92
CA ASN A 497 35.81 5.03 -10.05
C ASN A 497 36.32 6.04 -9.00
N LYS A 498 36.52 5.76 -7.70
CA LYS A 498 36.30 4.65 -6.75
C LYS A 498 36.82 5.23 -5.40
N ILE A 499 36.02 5.29 -4.34
CA ILE A 499 35.87 4.33 -3.24
C ILE A 499 37.11 4.13 -2.34
N ALA A 500 36.85 4.35 -1.04
CA ALA A 500 37.47 3.79 0.19
C ALA A 500 38.87 4.26 0.61
N ASN A 501 38.91 4.99 1.74
CA ASN A 501 39.63 4.63 2.97
C ASN A 501 39.60 5.82 3.93
N PHE A 502 38.80 5.81 5.02
CA PHE A 502 39.22 6.44 6.29
C PHE A 502 38.37 6.23 7.58
N PHE A 503 37.57 5.17 7.76
CA PHE A 503 37.15 4.82 9.13
C PHE A 503 37.09 3.29 9.32
N ASN A 504 38.19 2.75 9.83
CA ASN A 504 38.23 1.63 10.77
C ASN A 504 38.61 2.24 12.12
N ASP A 505 37.67 2.31 13.06
CA ASP A 505 37.68 1.54 14.32
C ASP A 505 36.34 1.71 15.03
#